data_AF-A0A1F6P0Y7-F1
#
_entry.id   AF-A0A1F6P0Y7-F1
#
_cell.length_a   1.000
_cell.length_b   1.000
_cell.length_c   1.000
_cell.angle_alpha   90.00
_cell.angle_beta   90.00
_cell.angle_gamma   90.00
#
_symmetry.space_group_name_H-M   'P 1'
#
loop_
_entity.id
_entity.type
_entity.pdbx_description
1 polymer ?
#
loop_
_entity_poly.entity_id
_entity_poly.type
_entity_poly.pdbx_seq_one_letter_code
_entity_poly.pdbx_strand_id
1 'polypeptide(L)'
;MSPEVWQACEEVTQESSIIVTGEVTKHPKKENVFELQVKDFQIIQKAIDYPIAHKEHGPDFLMDNRHLWLRSKRQWAILRVRDAIIMAINEYLHQQNFIKTDSPVFTPNACEGTTTLFAVPYFDLGEAFLSQSGQLYIEAAIASVGRCYDFGPVFRAEKSKTKRHLTEFWMMDAEAAFVEHEENLKIQEGLVRHIVQYCLQHCMDELVLLERNIENLKKADAPFTRYTYDEAIVKLNAMGSDIKYGEDLGNDDEGLLTKDSEVPVFIEKWPKSIKPFYMKRSAENPELVYNDDLIATEGGGELIGGSQREDDVELLTARIKAEGLNEADYAWYTDLRKYGSVPHSGFGIGLERAVRWITGVEHIRECIPFPRTISRLKP
;
A
#
# COMPACT_ATOMS: atom_id res chain seq x y z
N MET A 1 -9.38 -27.00 -42.61
CA MET A 1 -9.27 -25.53 -42.56
C MET A 1 -9.16 -25.02 -44.00
N SER A 2 -9.75 -23.86 -44.33
CA SER A 2 -9.63 -23.32 -45.70
C SER A 2 -8.23 -22.69 -45.91
N PRO A 3 -7.77 -22.53 -47.16
CA PRO A 3 -6.49 -21.87 -47.46
C PRO A 3 -6.41 -20.45 -46.91
N GLU A 4 -7.50 -19.69 -46.95
CA GLU A 4 -7.57 -18.30 -46.47
C GLU A 4 -7.40 -18.23 -44.95
N VAL A 5 -8.05 -19.14 -44.21
CA VAL A 5 -7.91 -19.24 -42.75
C VAL A 5 -6.47 -19.66 -42.39
N TRP A 6 -5.88 -20.58 -43.15
CA TRP A 6 -4.48 -20.99 -42.95
C TRP A 6 -3.51 -19.82 -43.15
N GLN A 7 -3.69 -19.06 -44.23
CA GLN A 7 -2.86 -17.89 -44.52
C GLN A 7 -2.95 -16.84 -43.41
N ALA A 8 -4.16 -16.57 -42.88
CA ALA A 8 -4.33 -15.65 -41.75
C ALA A 8 -3.55 -16.10 -40.50
N CYS A 9 -3.52 -17.41 -40.21
CA CYS A 9 -2.72 -17.96 -39.12
C CYS A 9 -1.20 -17.79 -39.33
N GLU A 10 -0.70 -17.85 -40.57
CA GLU A 10 0.72 -17.66 -40.88
C GLU A 10 1.14 -16.19 -40.82
N GLU A 11 0.22 -15.28 -41.12
CA GLU A 11 0.49 -13.85 -41.18
C GLU A 11 0.38 -13.13 -39.83
N VAL A 12 -0.31 -13.71 -38.85
CA VAL A 12 -0.56 -13.06 -37.55
C VAL A 12 0.75 -12.79 -36.81
N THR A 13 0.87 -11.59 -36.24
CA THR A 13 2.04 -11.16 -35.47
C THR A 13 1.73 -11.08 -33.98
N GLN A 14 2.76 -11.06 -33.14
CA GLN A 14 2.63 -10.87 -31.68
C GLN A 14 1.74 -9.65 -31.37
N GLU A 15 0.84 -9.77 -30.40
CA GLU A 15 -0.15 -8.75 -29.99
C GLU A 15 -1.23 -8.39 -31.03
N SER A 16 -1.34 -9.14 -32.14
CA SER A 16 -2.51 -9.00 -33.02
C SER A 16 -3.78 -9.43 -32.30
N SER A 17 -4.86 -8.68 -32.50
CA SER A 17 -6.18 -9.06 -31.99
C SER A 17 -6.88 -9.99 -32.97
N ILE A 18 -7.41 -11.10 -32.45
CA ILE A 18 -7.97 -12.18 -33.25
C ILE A 18 -9.29 -12.69 -32.65
N ILE A 19 -10.14 -13.24 -33.51
CA ILE A 19 -11.26 -14.11 -33.14
C ILE A 19 -10.89 -15.51 -33.60
N VAL A 20 -10.93 -16.48 -32.68
CA VAL A 20 -10.65 -17.88 -32.98
C VAL A 20 -11.83 -18.72 -32.54
N THR A 21 -12.41 -19.47 -33.47
CA THR A 21 -13.47 -20.44 -33.18
C THR A 21 -12.93 -21.84 -33.40
N GLY A 22 -13.18 -22.73 -32.45
CA GLY A 22 -12.68 -24.09 -32.52
C GLY A 22 -13.36 -25.02 -31.53
N GLU A 23 -12.91 -26.27 -31.53
CA GLU A 23 -13.41 -27.29 -30.60
C GLU A 23 -12.42 -27.48 -29.45
N VAL A 24 -12.90 -27.39 -28.22
CA VAL A 24 -12.06 -27.62 -27.03
C VAL A 24 -11.83 -29.11 -26.86
N THR A 25 -10.57 -29.52 -26.81
CA THR A 25 -10.16 -30.92 -26.68
C THR A 25 -9.15 -31.07 -25.54
N LYS A 26 -9.11 -32.24 -24.90
CA LYS A 26 -8.10 -32.52 -23.87
C LYS A 26 -6.73 -32.72 -24.51
N HIS A 27 -5.69 -32.17 -23.89
CA HIS A 27 -4.32 -32.38 -24.32
C HIS A 27 -3.95 -33.88 -24.14
N PRO A 28 -3.37 -34.55 -25.15
CA PRO A 28 -3.20 -36.00 -25.15
C PRO A 28 -2.23 -36.54 -24.07
N LYS A 29 -1.35 -35.69 -23.54
CA LYS A 29 -0.29 -36.06 -22.58
C LYS A 29 -0.29 -35.28 -21.26
N LYS A 30 -1.19 -34.31 -21.07
CA LYS A 30 -1.17 -33.41 -19.91
C LYS A 30 -2.58 -33.37 -19.32
N GLU A 31 -2.70 -33.82 -18.08
CA GLU A 31 -3.96 -33.82 -17.35
C GLU A 31 -4.43 -32.37 -17.09
N ASN A 32 -5.73 -32.13 -17.19
CA ASN A 32 -6.36 -30.81 -17.03
C ASN A 32 -5.84 -29.70 -17.95
N VAL A 33 -5.09 -30.04 -19.00
CA VAL A 33 -4.72 -29.10 -20.07
C VAL A 33 -5.64 -29.32 -21.26
N PHE A 34 -6.12 -28.22 -21.84
CA PHE A 34 -7.02 -28.23 -22.97
C PHE A 34 -6.43 -27.42 -24.13
N GLU A 35 -6.77 -27.82 -25.35
CA GLU A 35 -6.37 -27.17 -26.60
C GLU A 35 -7.61 -26.81 -27.40
N LEU A 36 -7.53 -25.71 -28.16
CA LEU A 36 -8.58 -25.30 -29.09
C LEU A 36 -8.22 -25.76 -30.51
N GLN A 37 -8.94 -26.74 -31.03
CA GLN A 37 -8.80 -27.22 -32.41
C GLN A 37 -9.46 -26.20 -33.35
N VAL A 38 -8.64 -25.35 -33.99
CA VAL A 38 -9.09 -24.20 -34.78
C VAL A 38 -9.93 -24.63 -35.98
N LYS A 39 -11.13 -24.06 -36.09
CA LYS A 39 -12.06 -24.22 -37.22
C LYS A 39 -12.16 -22.94 -38.05
N ASP A 40 -12.12 -21.79 -37.39
CA ASP A 40 -12.15 -20.47 -38.00
C ASP A 40 -11.20 -19.50 -37.27
N PHE A 41 -10.61 -18.57 -38.02
CA PHE A 41 -9.60 -17.63 -37.54
C PHE A 41 -9.72 -16.31 -38.29
N GLN A 42 -10.00 -15.24 -37.55
CA GLN A 42 -10.13 -13.89 -38.09
C GLN A 42 -9.16 -12.95 -37.38
N ILE A 43 -8.31 -12.28 -38.15
CA ILE A 43 -7.53 -11.15 -37.63
C ILE A 43 -8.45 -9.92 -37.59
N ILE A 44 -8.66 -9.35 -36.41
CA ILE A 44 -9.34 -8.05 -36.24
C ILE A 44 -8.35 -6.94 -36.61
N GLN A 45 -7.18 -6.96 -35.98
CA GLN A 45 -6.10 -6.02 -36.25
C GLN A 45 -4.75 -6.72 -36.12
N LYS A 46 -3.98 -6.66 -37.20
CA LYS A 46 -2.59 -7.11 -37.23
C LYS A 46 -1.72 -6.07 -36.54
N ALA A 47 -0.95 -6.48 -35.54
CA ALA A 47 -0.02 -5.61 -34.86
C ALA A 47 1.19 -5.30 -35.76
N ILE A 48 1.66 -4.05 -35.71
CA ILE A 48 2.79 -3.55 -36.50
C ILE A 48 3.89 -3.15 -35.52
N ASP A 49 5.10 -3.68 -35.73
CA ASP A 49 6.32 -3.32 -35.01
C ASP A 49 6.19 -3.27 -33.48
N TYR A 50 5.59 -4.30 -32.87
CA TYR A 50 5.44 -4.36 -31.42
C TYR A 50 6.80 -4.27 -30.70
N PRO A 51 7.03 -3.26 -29.85
CA PRO A 51 8.38 -2.95 -29.36
C PRO A 51 8.92 -3.98 -28.36
N ILE A 52 8.06 -4.69 -27.65
CA ILE A 52 8.44 -5.66 -26.62
C ILE A 52 8.49 -7.08 -27.23
N ALA A 53 9.54 -7.31 -28.04
CA ALA A 53 9.81 -8.60 -28.64
C ALA A 53 10.04 -9.71 -27.60
N HIS A 54 9.92 -10.99 -28.01
CA HIS A 54 10.20 -12.19 -27.21
C HIS A 54 11.70 -12.37 -26.89
N LYS A 55 12.28 -11.40 -26.20
CA LYS A 55 13.63 -11.39 -25.64
C LYS A 55 13.61 -10.57 -24.36
N GLU A 56 14.68 -10.65 -23.58
CA GLU A 56 14.83 -9.81 -22.41
C GLU A 56 15.00 -8.34 -22.81
N HIS A 57 14.38 -7.45 -22.04
CA HIS A 57 14.51 -6.00 -22.18
C HIS A 57 14.86 -5.40 -20.82
N GLY A 58 15.61 -4.31 -20.84
CA GLY A 58 15.92 -3.56 -19.63
C GLY A 58 14.65 -2.97 -19.00
N PRO A 59 14.61 -2.80 -17.68
CA PRO A 59 13.41 -2.37 -16.99
C PRO A 59 13.00 -0.93 -17.33
N ASP A 60 13.94 -0.06 -17.71
CA ASP A 60 13.61 1.31 -18.13
C ASP A 60 12.91 1.33 -19.50
N PHE A 61 13.35 0.51 -20.45
CA PHE A 61 12.67 0.33 -21.73
C PHE A 61 11.25 -0.20 -21.55
N LEU A 62 11.08 -1.20 -20.66
CA LEU A 62 9.76 -1.75 -20.33
C LEU A 62 8.85 -0.70 -19.68
N MET A 63 9.41 0.19 -18.86
CA MET A 63 8.67 1.29 -18.24
C MET A 63 8.36 2.44 -19.20
N ASP A 64 9.20 2.70 -20.21
CA ASP A 64 8.90 3.65 -21.30
C ASP A 64 7.82 3.13 -22.25
N ASN A 65 7.59 1.82 -22.23
CA ASN A 65 6.50 1.15 -22.94
C ASN A 65 5.46 0.61 -21.95
N ARG A 66 5.25 1.26 -20.79
CA ARG A 66 4.42 0.72 -19.70
C ARG A 66 3.02 0.38 -20.17
N HIS A 67 2.41 1.26 -20.97
CA HIS A 67 1.09 1.08 -21.56
C HIS A 67 0.92 -0.22 -22.38
N LEU A 68 2.01 -0.81 -22.89
CA LEU A 68 2.02 -2.12 -23.55
C LEU A 68 2.49 -3.23 -22.61
N TRP A 69 3.53 -2.96 -21.81
CA TRP A 69 4.12 -3.94 -20.91
C TRP A 69 3.15 -4.47 -19.85
N LEU A 70 2.13 -3.70 -19.50
CA LEU A 70 1.01 -4.12 -18.64
C LEU A 70 0.34 -5.42 -19.10
N ARG A 71 0.39 -5.75 -20.40
CA ARG A 71 -0.19 -6.98 -20.97
C ARG A 71 0.67 -8.21 -20.74
N SER A 72 1.93 -8.03 -20.36
CA SER A 72 2.82 -9.16 -20.07
C SER A 72 2.29 -9.96 -18.88
N LYS A 73 2.46 -11.28 -18.92
CA LYS A 73 1.93 -12.21 -17.91
C LYS A 73 2.27 -11.80 -16.47
N ARG A 74 3.51 -11.37 -16.23
CA ARG A 74 3.98 -10.93 -14.91
C ARG A 74 3.24 -9.67 -14.44
N GLN A 75 3.11 -8.65 -15.30
CA GLN A 75 2.40 -7.42 -14.93
C GLN A 75 0.90 -7.64 -14.76
N TRP A 76 0.30 -8.48 -15.61
CA TRP A 76 -1.08 -8.92 -15.47
C TRP A 76 -1.33 -9.58 -14.11
N ALA A 77 -0.46 -10.52 -13.70
CA ALA A 77 -0.58 -11.20 -12.41
C ALA A 77 -0.44 -10.24 -11.22
N ILE A 78 0.49 -9.27 -11.27
CA ILE A 78 0.65 -8.26 -10.23
C ILE A 78 -0.63 -7.41 -10.08
N LEU A 79 -1.23 -6.98 -11.18
CA LEU A 79 -2.46 -6.18 -11.13
C LEU A 79 -3.67 -6.96 -10.62
N ARG A 80 -3.75 -8.25 -10.94
CA ARG A 80 -4.76 -9.17 -10.41
C ARG A 80 -4.63 -9.35 -8.90
N VAL A 81 -3.41 -9.54 -8.40
CA VAL A 81 -3.16 -9.59 -6.94
C VAL A 81 -3.47 -8.26 -6.28
N ARG A 82 -3.12 -7.12 -6.92
CA ARG A 82 -3.50 -5.79 -6.43
C ARG A 82 -5.02 -5.62 -6.27
N ASP A 83 -5.79 -6.03 -7.27
CA ASP A 83 -7.25 -6.02 -7.22
C ASP A 83 -7.78 -6.88 -6.06
N ALA A 84 -7.23 -8.09 -5.89
CA ALA A 84 -7.60 -8.98 -4.79
C ALA A 84 -7.29 -8.38 -3.41
N ILE A 85 -6.16 -7.69 -3.25
CA ILE A 85 -5.82 -6.98 -2.00
C ILE A 85 -6.84 -5.88 -1.70
N ILE A 86 -7.26 -5.10 -2.72
CA ILE A 86 -8.29 -4.07 -2.54
C ILE A 86 -9.62 -4.72 -2.11
N MET A 87 -10.01 -5.85 -2.70
CA MET A 87 -11.21 -6.58 -2.29
C MET A 87 -11.10 -7.08 -0.85
N ALA A 88 -9.97 -7.69 -0.48
CA ALA A 88 -9.72 -8.18 0.88
C ALA A 88 -9.77 -7.06 1.94
N ILE A 89 -9.20 -5.89 1.64
CA ILE A 89 -9.25 -4.71 2.53
C ILE A 89 -10.72 -4.30 2.76
N ASN A 90 -11.49 -4.11 1.69
CA ASN A 90 -12.90 -3.71 1.81
C ASN A 90 -13.74 -4.77 2.53
N GLU A 91 -13.53 -6.05 2.23
CA GLU A 91 -14.23 -7.15 2.86
C GLU A 91 -13.97 -7.19 4.37
N TYR A 92 -12.70 -7.16 4.79
CA TYR A 92 -12.34 -7.19 6.20
C TYR A 92 -12.92 -5.99 6.96
N LEU A 93 -12.76 -4.77 6.42
CA LEU A 93 -13.23 -3.56 7.09
C LEU A 93 -14.75 -3.55 7.24
N HIS A 94 -15.51 -4.01 6.24
CA HIS A 94 -16.96 -4.18 6.37
C HIS A 94 -17.33 -5.23 7.42
N GLN A 95 -16.60 -6.36 7.51
CA GLN A 95 -16.80 -7.35 8.57
C GLN A 95 -16.51 -6.78 9.97
N GLN A 96 -15.61 -5.79 10.07
CA GLN A 96 -15.31 -5.04 11.29
C GLN A 96 -16.23 -3.82 11.53
N ASN A 97 -17.31 -3.69 10.76
CA ASN A 97 -18.32 -2.62 10.79
C ASN A 97 -17.78 -1.22 10.47
N PHE A 98 -16.72 -1.11 9.69
CA PHE A 98 -16.27 0.17 9.16
C PHE A 98 -17.13 0.61 7.97
N ILE A 99 -17.35 1.92 7.84
CA ILE A 99 -18.05 2.53 6.70
C ILE A 99 -17.05 3.27 5.81
N LYS A 100 -17.05 2.96 4.52
CA LYS A 100 -16.22 3.68 3.55
C LYS A 100 -16.63 5.16 3.48
N THR A 101 -15.70 6.06 3.77
CA THR A 101 -15.89 7.51 3.85
C THR A 101 -14.72 8.21 3.17
N ASP A 102 -14.92 8.66 1.93
CA ASP A 102 -13.83 9.22 1.12
C ASP A 102 -13.41 10.61 1.58
N SER A 103 -12.11 10.77 1.89
CA SER A 103 -11.50 12.05 2.25
C SER A 103 -11.20 12.91 1.01
N PRO A 104 -11.09 14.24 1.16
CA PRO A 104 -10.69 15.12 0.06
C PRO A 104 -9.21 14.98 -0.28
N VAL A 105 -8.89 15.07 -1.58
CA VAL A 105 -7.50 15.07 -2.06
C VAL A 105 -6.86 16.46 -1.98
N PHE A 106 -7.62 17.53 -2.21
CA PHE A 106 -7.13 18.90 -2.01
C PHE A 106 -7.31 19.28 -0.55
N THR A 107 -6.23 19.68 0.11
CA THR A 107 -6.20 20.04 1.52
C THR A 107 -5.49 21.38 1.75
N PRO A 108 -5.94 22.23 2.68
CA PRO A 108 -5.24 23.47 3.01
C PRO A 108 -4.02 23.24 3.93
N ASN A 109 -3.96 22.09 4.62
CA ASN A 109 -2.98 21.80 5.67
C ASN A 109 -2.25 20.47 5.46
N ALA A 110 -1.07 20.35 6.06
CA ALA A 110 -0.27 19.13 6.08
C ALA A 110 -0.82 18.10 7.07
N CYS A 111 -0.59 16.81 6.80
CA CYS A 111 -0.85 15.73 7.76
C CYS A 111 0.45 15.20 8.36
N GLU A 112 1.43 14.89 7.50
CA GLU A 112 2.70 14.21 7.84
C GLU A 112 3.90 15.18 7.82
N GLY A 113 3.63 16.48 7.96
CA GLY A 113 4.63 17.55 7.90
C GLY A 113 4.65 18.32 6.57
N THR A 114 5.25 19.50 6.61
CA THR A 114 5.15 20.52 5.54
C THR A 114 6.19 20.38 4.43
N THR A 115 7.17 19.47 4.58
CA THR A 115 8.36 19.39 3.72
C THR A 115 8.14 18.61 2.41
N THR A 116 7.10 17.78 2.34
CA THR A 116 6.86 16.86 1.21
C THR A 116 5.49 17.08 0.53
N LEU A 117 4.99 18.33 0.54
CA LEU A 117 3.72 18.68 -0.10
C LEU A 117 3.88 19.04 -1.57
N PHE A 118 2.89 18.65 -2.39
CA PHE A 118 2.69 19.22 -3.72
C PHE A 118 1.69 20.37 -3.64
N ALA A 119 2.15 21.59 -3.88
CA ALA A 119 1.30 22.78 -3.95
C ALA A 119 0.63 22.91 -5.32
N VAL A 120 -0.64 23.32 -5.33
CA VAL A 120 -1.47 23.53 -6.52
C VAL A 120 -2.23 24.85 -6.35
N PRO A 121 -2.21 25.76 -7.33
CA PRO A 121 -3.05 26.96 -7.30
C PRO A 121 -4.54 26.59 -7.19
N TYR A 122 -5.25 27.22 -6.26
CA TYR A 122 -6.65 26.93 -5.94
C TYR A 122 -7.53 28.18 -6.03
N PHE A 123 -7.87 28.56 -7.26
CA PHE A 123 -8.71 29.71 -7.60
C PHE A 123 -8.27 30.99 -6.84
N ASP A 124 -9.23 31.77 -6.34
CA ASP A 124 -8.99 33.01 -5.58
C ASP A 124 -8.65 32.75 -4.11
N LEU A 125 -8.57 31.48 -3.67
CA LEU A 125 -8.28 31.09 -2.29
C LEU A 125 -6.79 30.84 -2.02
N GLY A 126 -5.93 30.99 -3.04
CA GLY A 126 -4.48 30.83 -2.90
C GLY A 126 -3.99 29.47 -3.35
N GLU A 127 -3.34 28.73 -2.47
CA GLU A 127 -2.78 27.39 -2.75
C GLU A 127 -3.52 26.31 -1.96
N ALA A 128 -3.78 25.19 -2.62
CA ALA A 128 -4.12 23.93 -1.98
C ALA A 128 -2.96 22.96 -2.11
N PHE A 129 -2.93 21.93 -1.28
CA PHE A 129 -1.95 20.86 -1.35
C PHE A 129 -2.61 19.55 -1.70
N LEU A 130 -1.90 18.68 -2.41
CA LEU A 130 -2.33 17.30 -2.59
C LEU A 130 -2.10 16.51 -1.29
N SER A 131 -3.13 15.80 -0.84
CA SER A 131 -3.15 15.13 0.45
C SER A 131 -2.08 14.05 0.58
N GLN A 132 -1.46 13.99 1.77
CA GLN A 132 -0.52 12.93 2.16
C GLN A 132 -1.24 11.74 2.84
N SER A 133 -2.45 11.97 3.37
CA SER A 133 -3.30 11.00 4.08
C SER A 133 -4.68 11.62 4.33
N GLY A 134 -5.72 10.79 4.34
CA GLY A 134 -7.08 11.19 4.70
C GLY A 134 -7.35 11.30 6.19
N GLN A 135 -6.38 10.92 7.04
CA GLN A 135 -6.52 10.75 8.48
C GLN A 135 -7.31 11.86 9.17
N LEU A 136 -6.88 13.12 9.04
CA LEU A 136 -7.51 14.24 9.78
C LEU A 136 -9.01 14.36 9.48
N TYR A 137 -9.43 14.03 8.25
CA TYR A 137 -10.82 14.10 7.83
C TYR A 137 -11.64 12.92 8.34
N ILE A 138 -11.07 11.71 8.34
CA ILE A 138 -11.77 10.52 8.88
C ILE A 138 -11.86 10.56 10.41
N GLU A 139 -10.95 11.24 11.11
CA GLU A 139 -11.11 11.59 12.53
C GLU A 139 -12.34 12.46 12.82
N ALA A 140 -12.77 13.31 11.87
CA ALA A 140 -14.04 14.01 12.00
C ALA A 140 -15.24 13.09 11.72
N ALA A 141 -15.10 12.17 10.76
CA ALA A 141 -16.18 11.28 10.34
C ALA A 141 -16.57 10.24 11.41
N ILE A 142 -15.64 9.78 12.25
CA ILE A 142 -15.95 8.81 13.31
C ILE A 142 -16.98 9.34 14.33
N ALA A 143 -17.13 10.65 14.49
CA ALA A 143 -18.19 11.23 15.32
C ALA A 143 -19.60 10.98 14.75
N SER A 144 -19.71 10.70 13.45
CA SER A 144 -20.96 10.38 12.75
C SER A 144 -21.19 8.87 12.63
N VAL A 145 -20.17 8.13 12.17
CA VAL A 145 -20.33 6.73 11.76
C VAL A 145 -19.61 5.73 12.67
N GLY A 146 -18.93 6.20 13.72
CA GLY A 146 -18.21 5.38 14.69
C GLY A 146 -16.90 4.80 14.16
N ARG A 147 -16.94 4.05 13.06
CA ARG A 147 -15.78 3.44 12.40
C ARG A 147 -15.82 3.72 10.91
N CYS A 148 -14.75 4.27 10.35
CA CYS A 148 -14.70 4.58 8.93
C CYS A 148 -13.30 4.41 8.34
N TYR A 149 -13.26 4.29 7.03
CA TYR A 149 -12.01 4.25 6.29
C TYR A 149 -12.17 4.99 4.97
N ASP A 150 -11.12 5.63 4.50
CA ASP A 150 -11.03 6.10 3.13
C ASP A 150 -10.16 5.14 2.31
N PHE A 151 -10.20 5.26 0.99
CA PHE A 151 -9.25 4.53 0.15
C PHE A 151 -9.02 5.32 -1.13
N GLY A 152 -7.92 6.07 -1.16
CA GLY A 152 -7.65 7.05 -2.20
C GLY A 152 -6.17 7.22 -2.55
N PRO A 153 -5.90 8.05 -3.58
CA PRO A 153 -4.54 8.43 -3.91
C PRO A 153 -4.01 9.43 -2.88
N VAL A 154 -2.76 9.22 -2.47
CA VAL A 154 -1.98 10.14 -1.64
C VAL A 154 -0.67 10.50 -2.32
N PHE A 155 -0.11 11.64 -1.93
CA PHE A 155 0.99 12.27 -2.64
C PHE A 155 2.10 12.66 -1.68
N ARG A 156 3.34 12.35 -2.02
CA ARG A 156 4.53 12.74 -1.27
C ARG A 156 5.57 13.30 -2.22
N ALA A 157 5.91 14.58 -2.09
CA ALA A 157 6.95 15.26 -2.85
C ALA A 157 8.36 14.94 -2.32
N GLU A 158 8.58 13.69 -1.91
CA GLU A 158 9.85 13.22 -1.36
C GLU A 158 10.86 13.02 -2.48
N LYS A 159 12.09 13.53 -2.29
CA LYS A 159 13.18 13.44 -3.28
C LYS A 159 13.95 12.11 -3.19
N SER A 160 13.25 11.01 -2.96
CA SER A 160 13.81 9.67 -2.80
C SER A 160 13.74 8.87 -4.12
N LYS A 161 14.83 8.18 -4.48
CA LYS A 161 14.94 7.33 -5.70
C LYS A 161 14.96 5.83 -5.40
N THR A 162 14.61 5.43 -4.19
CA THR A 162 14.72 4.01 -3.79
C THR A 162 13.64 3.14 -4.45
N LYS A 163 13.82 1.82 -4.36
CA LYS A 163 12.85 0.83 -4.83
C LYS A 163 11.51 0.77 -4.07
N ARG A 164 11.35 1.59 -3.02
CA ARG A 164 10.23 1.59 -2.07
C ARG A 164 9.37 2.87 -2.12
N HIS A 165 9.77 3.88 -2.89
CA HIS A 165 9.11 5.18 -2.90
C HIS A 165 8.45 5.47 -4.25
N LEU A 166 7.24 6.04 -4.17
CA LEU A 166 6.47 6.64 -5.26
C LEU A 166 6.08 8.05 -4.82
N THR A 167 5.85 8.94 -5.78
CA THR A 167 5.35 10.31 -5.47
C THR A 167 3.83 10.38 -5.44
N GLU A 168 3.15 9.41 -6.05
CA GLU A 168 1.70 9.18 -6.05
C GLU A 168 1.50 7.68 -5.82
N PHE A 169 0.71 7.32 -4.82
CA PHE A 169 0.42 5.95 -4.45
C PHE A 169 -0.95 5.86 -3.77
N TRP A 170 -1.44 4.65 -3.57
CA TRP A 170 -2.75 4.41 -2.95
C TRP A 170 -2.57 4.03 -1.49
N MET A 171 -3.37 4.68 -0.64
CA MET A 171 -3.42 4.43 0.79
C MET A 171 -4.87 4.19 1.19
N MET A 172 -5.05 3.23 2.09
CA MET A 172 -6.30 3.10 2.85
C MET A 172 -6.00 3.57 4.26
N ASP A 173 -6.68 4.63 4.70
CA ASP A 173 -6.64 5.10 6.09
C ASP A 173 -7.92 4.65 6.79
N ALA A 174 -7.79 4.06 7.98
CA ALA A 174 -8.91 3.64 8.83
C ALA A 174 -8.86 4.37 10.17
N GLU A 175 -10.02 4.73 10.71
CA GLU A 175 -10.17 5.41 11.99
C GLU A 175 -11.40 4.89 12.74
N ALA A 176 -11.29 4.72 14.05
CA ALA A 176 -12.35 4.15 14.88
C ALA A 176 -12.49 4.85 16.24
N ALA A 177 -13.70 5.31 16.54
CA ALA A 177 -14.10 5.81 17.85
C ALA A 177 -14.11 4.70 18.90
N PHE A 178 -13.74 5.04 20.13
CA PHE A 178 -13.62 4.15 21.30
C PHE A 178 -12.65 2.99 21.12
N VAL A 179 -11.71 3.11 20.17
CA VAL A 179 -10.62 2.17 19.96
C VAL A 179 -9.34 2.77 20.50
N GLU A 180 -8.72 2.10 21.46
CA GLU A 180 -7.40 2.47 21.98
C GLU A 180 -6.29 1.64 21.30
N HIS A 181 -5.03 1.97 21.60
CA HIS A 181 -3.84 1.41 20.95
C HIS A 181 -3.86 -0.12 20.80
N GLU A 182 -4.16 -0.86 21.86
CA GLU A 182 -4.14 -2.33 21.83
C GLU A 182 -5.21 -2.95 20.91
N GLU A 183 -6.40 -2.34 20.83
CA GLU A 183 -7.43 -2.80 19.89
C GLU A 183 -7.06 -2.40 18.45
N ASN A 184 -6.42 -1.24 18.26
CA ASN A 184 -5.91 -0.80 16.95
C ASN A 184 -4.95 -1.83 16.35
N LEU A 185 -3.97 -2.29 17.15
CA LEU A 185 -3.01 -3.34 16.74
C LEU A 185 -3.71 -4.62 16.30
N LYS A 186 -4.78 -5.04 16.98
CA LYS A 186 -5.54 -6.25 16.63
C LYS A 186 -6.28 -6.08 15.31
N ILE A 187 -6.86 -4.90 15.06
CA ILE A 187 -7.54 -4.60 13.80
C ILE A 187 -6.54 -4.65 12.64
N GLN A 188 -5.37 -4.05 12.80
CA GLN A 188 -4.30 -4.05 11.81
C GLN A 188 -3.77 -5.47 11.52
N GLU A 189 -3.49 -6.26 12.56
CA GLU A 189 -3.05 -7.65 12.42
C GLU A 189 -4.08 -8.48 11.65
N GLY A 190 -5.35 -8.39 12.06
CA GLY A 190 -6.43 -9.12 11.40
C GLY A 190 -6.60 -8.71 9.94
N LEU A 191 -6.42 -7.43 9.60
CA LEU A 191 -6.48 -6.94 8.22
C LEU A 191 -5.40 -7.58 7.37
N VAL A 192 -4.14 -7.50 7.80
CA VAL A 192 -3.00 -8.02 7.02
C VAL A 192 -3.09 -9.54 6.87
N ARG A 193 -3.49 -10.26 7.92
CA ARG A 193 -3.73 -11.70 7.85
C ARG A 193 -4.87 -12.06 6.90
N HIS A 194 -5.97 -11.30 6.92
CA HIS A 194 -7.06 -11.49 5.97
C HIS A 194 -6.61 -11.25 4.52
N ILE A 195 -5.79 -10.23 4.26
CA ILE A 195 -5.19 -10.00 2.93
C ILE A 195 -4.38 -11.21 2.46
N VAL A 196 -3.54 -11.77 3.33
CA VAL A 196 -2.73 -12.97 3.03
C VAL A 196 -3.64 -14.15 2.68
N GLN A 197 -4.62 -14.45 3.53
CA GLN A 197 -5.58 -15.53 3.33
C GLN A 197 -6.36 -15.38 2.03
N TYR A 198 -6.87 -14.17 1.76
CA TYR A 198 -7.65 -13.88 0.57
C TYR A 198 -6.81 -14.09 -0.70
N CYS A 199 -5.56 -13.61 -0.74
CA CYS A 199 -4.68 -13.81 -1.89
C CYS A 199 -4.31 -15.29 -2.10
N LEU A 200 -4.09 -16.05 -1.02
CA LEU A 200 -3.85 -17.50 -1.10
C LEU A 200 -5.07 -18.26 -1.64
N GLN A 201 -6.27 -17.78 -1.36
CA GLN A 201 -7.51 -18.40 -1.84
C GLN A 201 -7.85 -18.00 -3.29
N HIS A 202 -7.60 -16.75 -3.67
CA HIS A 202 -8.14 -16.16 -4.90
C HIS A 202 -7.09 -15.86 -5.98
N CYS A 203 -5.80 -15.92 -5.68
CA CYS A 203 -4.72 -15.54 -6.59
C CYS A 203 -3.63 -16.62 -6.73
N MET A 204 -3.93 -17.90 -6.47
CA MET A 204 -2.92 -18.96 -6.50
C MET A 204 -2.22 -19.07 -7.87
N ASP A 205 -2.98 -18.96 -8.97
CA ASP A 205 -2.42 -19.02 -10.33
C ASP A 205 -1.47 -17.84 -10.59
N GLU A 206 -1.85 -16.63 -10.16
CA GLU A 206 -1.02 -15.44 -10.26
C GLU A 206 0.24 -15.53 -9.39
N LEU A 207 0.13 -16.02 -8.15
CA LEU A 207 1.27 -16.19 -7.24
C LEU A 207 2.26 -17.24 -7.76
N VAL A 208 1.77 -18.35 -8.32
CA VAL A 208 2.61 -19.37 -8.98
C VAL A 208 3.31 -18.77 -10.20
N LEU A 209 2.61 -17.99 -11.02
CA LEU A 209 3.19 -17.30 -12.17
C LEU A 209 4.30 -16.33 -11.77
N LEU A 210 4.14 -15.68 -10.61
CA LEU A 210 5.11 -14.74 -10.06
C LEU A 210 6.30 -15.42 -9.38
N GLU A 211 6.31 -16.75 -9.31
CA GLU A 211 7.31 -17.57 -8.60
C GLU A 211 7.36 -17.22 -7.09
N ARG A 212 6.23 -16.80 -6.53
CA ARG A 212 6.15 -16.44 -5.11
C ARG A 212 6.27 -17.67 -4.23
N ASN A 213 7.09 -17.60 -3.19
CA ASN A 213 7.14 -18.64 -2.16
C ASN A 213 5.86 -18.62 -1.32
N ILE A 214 4.96 -19.54 -1.61
CA ILE A 214 3.64 -19.67 -0.98
C ILE A 214 3.74 -20.07 0.49
N GLU A 215 4.75 -20.87 0.87
CA GLU A 215 4.91 -21.30 2.27
C GLU A 215 5.26 -20.13 3.18
N ASN A 216 5.99 -19.12 2.68
CA ASN A 216 6.26 -17.91 3.45
C ASN A 216 4.98 -17.12 3.71
N LEU A 217 4.08 -17.00 2.73
CA LEU A 217 2.78 -16.36 2.93
C LEU A 217 1.90 -17.14 3.91
N LYS A 218 1.87 -18.48 3.84
CA LYS A 218 1.11 -19.30 4.80
C LYS A 218 1.62 -19.12 6.24
N LYS A 219 2.94 -19.08 6.43
CA LYS A 219 3.54 -18.83 7.74
C LYS A 219 3.24 -17.43 8.27
N ALA A 220 3.12 -16.45 7.38
CA ALA A 220 2.75 -15.08 7.73
C ALA A 220 1.31 -14.95 8.25
N ASP A 221 0.44 -15.97 8.13
CA ASP A 221 -0.87 -16.03 8.77
C ASP A 221 -0.83 -16.62 10.19
N ALA A 222 0.21 -16.28 10.95
CA ALA A 222 0.31 -16.56 12.38
C ALA A 222 0.26 -15.23 13.17
N PRO A 223 0.05 -15.26 14.50
CA PRO A 223 0.07 -14.05 15.32
C PRO A 223 1.37 -13.26 15.15
N PHE A 224 1.26 -11.93 15.01
CA PHE A 224 2.42 -11.10 14.70
C PHE A 224 3.28 -10.87 15.93
N THR A 225 4.58 -10.75 15.69
CA THR A 225 5.54 -10.43 16.76
C THR A 225 5.44 -8.95 17.09
N ARG A 226 5.56 -8.58 18.37
CA ARG A 226 5.54 -7.19 18.83
C ARG A 226 6.80 -6.87 19.61
N TYR A 227 7.36 -5.69 19.36
CA TYR A 227 8.41 -5.08 20.16
C TYR A 227 8.02 -3.65 20.46
N THR A 228 8.33 -3.18 21.67
CA THR A 228 8.46 -1.75 21.90
C THR A 228 9.68 -1.20 21.13
N TYR A 229 9.70 0.10 20.84
CA TYR A 229 10.85 0.77 20.25
C TYR A 229 12.14 0.50 21.04
N ASP A 230 12.08 0.55 22.36
CA ASP A 230 13.21 0.27 23.26
C ASP A 230 13.78 -1.14 23.05
N GLU A 231 12.89 -2.14 22.97
CA GLU A 231 13.27 -3.54 22.70
C GLU A 231 13.84 -3.70 21.29
N ALA A 232 13.25 -3.02 20.30
CA ALA A 232 13.72 -3.03 18.92
C ALA A 232 15.14 -2.46 18.82
N ILE A 233 15.44 -1.34 19.47
CA ILE A 233 16.79 -0.74 19.51
C ILE A 233 17.81 -1.69 20.14
N VAL A 234 17.47 -2.31 21.27
CA VAL A 234 18.37 -3.29 21.92
C VAL A 234 18.64 -4.48 20.99
N LYS A 235 17.60 -5.00 20.35
CA LYS A 235 17.71 -6.14 19.43
C LYS A 235 18.53 -5.79 18.19
N LEU A 236 18.29 -4.63 17.58
CA LEU A 236 19.03 -4.13 16.42
C LEU A 236 20.53 -3.96 16.71
N ASN A 237 20.86 -3.35 17.85
CA ASN A 237 22.25 -3.22 18.30
C ASN A 237 22.92 -4.59 18.51
N ALA A 238 22.20 -5.56 19.10
CA ALA A 238 22.69 -6.93 19.26
C ALA A 238 22.89 -7.66 17.91
N MET A 239 22.17 -7.25 16.87
CA MET A 239 22.29 -7.76 15.49
C MET A 239 23.32 -6.98 14.66
N GLY A 240 23.97 -5.97 15.24
CA GLY A 240 25.05 -5.20 14.61
C GLY A 240 24.62 -3.93 13.87
N SER A 241 23.40 -3.42 14.10
CA SER A 241 23.04 -2.06 13.69
C SER A 241 23.71 -1.02 14.59
N ASP A 242 24.08 0.13 14.01
CA ASP A 242 24.63 1.29 14.71
C ASP A 242 23.54 2.31 15.14
N ILE A 243 22.26 1.95 15.00
CA ILE A 243 21.13 2.83 15.30
C ILE A 243 21.15 3.30 16.76
N LYS A 244 20.93 4.60 16.95
CA LYS A 244 20.88 5.20 18.28
C LYS A 244 19.45 5.41 18.72
N TYR A 245 19.25 5.37 20.04
CA TYR A 245 17.96 5.73 20.63
C TYR A 245 17.57 7.15 20.22
N GLY A 246 16.33 7.32 19.76
CA GLY A 246 15.79 8.57 19.25
C GLY A 246 15.96 8.77 17.75
N GLU A 247 16.62 7.85 17.04
CA GLU A 247 16.66 7.81 15.58
C GLU A 247 15.49 6.99 15.03
N ASP A 248 15.01 7.38 13.84
CA ASP A 248 14.00 6.63 13.10
C ASP A 248 14.63 5.38 12.47
N LEU A 249 13.87 4.28 12.34
CA LEU A 249 14.41 3.05 11.78
C LEU A 249 14.52 3.16 10.25
N GLY A 250 15.73 2.96 9.74
CA GLY A 250 15.97 2.93 8.30
C GLY A 250 15.57 1.60 7.67
N ASN A 251 15.61 1.56 6.33
CA ASN A 251 15.33 0.33 5.57
C ASN A 251 16.22 -0.85 5.97
N ASP A 252 17.48 -0.58 6.33
CA ASP A 252 18.44 -1.60 6.72
C ASP A 252 18.12 -2.14 8.13
N ASP A 253 17.67 -1.28 9.04
CA ASP A 253 17.20 -1.66 10.38
C ASP A 253 15.94 -2.53 10.30
N GLU A 254 14.93 -2.08 9.56
CA GLU A 254 13.71 -2.87 9.30
C GLU A 254 14.04 -4.24 8.71
N GLY A 255 14.94 -4.27 7.72
CA GLY A 255 15.37 -5.50 7.05
C GLY A 255 16.12 -6.43 7.99
N LEU A 256 16.96 -5.89 8.87
CA LEU A 256 17.67 -6.66 9.88
C LEU A 256 16.72 -7.24 10.92
N LEU A 257 15.78 -6.43 11.44
CA LEU A 257 14.82 -6.84 12.46
C LEU A 257 13.89 -7.96 11.99
N THR A 258 13.53 -7.95 10.70
CA THR A 258 12.59 -8.92 10.09
C THR A 258 13.26 -10.08 9.38
N LYS A 259 14.61 -10.11 9.30
CA LYS A 259 15.38 -11.06 8.50
C LYS A 259 15.02 -12.53 8.73
N ASP A 260 14.87 -12.92 10.00
CA ASP A 260 14.60 -14.30 10.42
C ASP A 260 13.15 -14.47 10.93
N SER A 261 12.29 -13.46 10.74
CA SER A 261 10.90 -13.53 11.16
C SER A 261 10.02 -14.20 10.09
N GLU A 262 9.18 -15.14 10.52
CA GLU A 262 8.19 -15.78 9.65
C GLU A 262 6.92 -14.94 9.48
N VAL A 263 6.69 -13.98 10.38
CA VAL A 263 5.53 -13.09 10.43
C VAL A 263 5.94 -11.62 10.40
N PRO A 264 5.07 -10.71 9.93
CA PRO A 264 5.24 -9.27 10.15
C PRO A 264 5.48 -8.92 11.62
N VAL A 265 6.18 -7.82 11.85
CA VAL A 265 6.63 -7.38 13.17
C VAL A 265 6.12 -5.97 13.46
N PHE A 266 5.37 -5.81 14.55
CA PHE A 266 5.03 -4.50 15.08
C PHE A 266 6.19 -3.92 15.87
N ILE A 267 6.40 -2.62 15.70
CA ILE A 267 7.26 -1.80 16.54
C ILE A 267 6.39 -0.68 17.11
N GLU A 268 6.18 -0.68 18.42
CA GLU A 268 5.26 0.24 19.08
C GLU A 268 5.95 1.16 20.10
N LYS A 269 5.23 2.19 20.55
CA LYS A 269 5.68 3.10 21.61
C LYS A 269 6.96 3.88 21.27
N TRP A 270 6.93 4.66 20.20
CA TRP A 270 8.08 5.41 19.72
C TRP A 270 8.30 6.73 20.47
N PRO A 271 9.52 7.30 20.44
CA PRO A 271 9.78 8.63 20.98
C PRO A 271 8.94 9.73 20.30
N LYS A 272 8.28 10.57 21.10
CA LYS A 272 7.41 11.65 20.61
C LYS A 272 8.10 12.70 19.72
N SER A 273 9.43 12.78 19.81
CA SER A 273 10.26 13.76 19.08
C SER A 273 10.44 13.42 17.62
N ILE A 274 10.19 12.16 17.23
CA ILE A 274 10.30 11.68 15.85
C ILE A 274 8.95 11.21 15.29
N LYS A 275 7.85 11.58 15.96
CA LYS A 275 6.50 11.18 15.57
C LYS A 275 5.57 12.41 15.51
N PRO A 276 4.53 12.36 14.65
CA PRO A 276 3.61 13.48 14.40
C PRO A 276 2.94 14.08 15.65
N PHE A 277 2.46 15.32 15.49
CA PHE A 277 1.88 16.11 16.57
C PHE A 277 0.59 15.52 17.16
N TYR A 278 -0.15 14.75 16.36
CA TYR A 278 -1.47 14.21 16.67
C TYR A 278 -1.44 12.91 17.50
N MET A 279 -0.27 12.30 17.72
CA MET A 279 -0.17 11.01 18.40
C MET A 279 -0.28 11.16 19.92
N LYS A 280 -1.11 10.33 20.56
CA LYS A 280 -1.34 10.35 22.01
C LYS A 280 -0.10 9.94 22.78
N ARG A 281 0.22 10.65 23.87
CA ARG A 281 1.35 10.28 24.74
C ARG A 281 1.05 9.05 25.58
N SER A 282 2.08 8.24 25.83
CA SER A 282 1.99 7.14 26.78
C SER A 282 1.77 7.67 28.20
N ALA A 283 0.80 7.08 28.90
CA ALA A 283 0.53 7.40 30.31
C ALA A 283 1.68 6.92 31.22
N GLU A 284 2.43 5.90 30.80
CA GLU A 284 3.55 5.31 31.54
C GLU A 284 4.83 6.13 31.38
N ASN A 285 5.08 6.61 30.15
CA ASN A 285 6.25 7.42 29.82
C ASN A 285 5.87 8.52 28.82
N PRO A 286 5.72 9.79 29.27
CA PRO A 286 5.34 10.91 28.40
C PRO A 286 6.36 11.30 27.33
N GLU A 287 7.52 10.65 27.27
CA GLU A 287 8.47 10.77 26.15
C GLU A 287 8.14 9.83 24.98
N LEU A 288 7.25 8.85 25.18
CA LEU A 288 6.77 7.93 24.16
C LEU A 288 5.32 8.25 23.75
N VAL A 289 4.92 7.81 22.56
CA VAL A 289 3.54 7.92 22.05
C VAL A 289 2.93 6.54 21.82
N TYR A 290 1.61 6.40 21.94
CA TYR A 290 0.88 5.20 21.57
C TYR A 290 0.74 5.11 20.05
N ASN A 291 1.82 4.73 19.39
CA ASN A 291 1.88 4.48 17.95
C ASN A 291 2.45 3.09 17.67
N ASP A 292 2.34 2.68 16.43
CA ASP A 292 2.93 1.46 15.90
C ASP A 292 3.27 1.58 14.43
N ASP A 293 4.33 0.88 14.02
CA ASP A 293 4.67 0.63 12.62
C ASP A 293 4.71 -0.89 12.42
N LEU A 294 4.02 -1.40 11.39
CA LEU A 294 3.97 -2.83 11.05
C LEU A 294 4.89 -3.15 9.89
N ILE A 295 5.99 -3.84 10.17
CA ILE A 295 7.04 -4.13 9.20
C ILE A 295 6.82 -5.53 8.59
N ALA A 296 6.71 -5.59 7.27
CA ALA A 296 6.63 -6.86 6.54
C ALA A 296 7.98 -7.59 6.49
N THR A 297 7.88 -8.92 6.44
CA THR A 297 9.01 -9.83 6.25
C THR A 297 9.60 -9.74 4.84
N GLU A 298 10.73 -10.43 4.62
CA GLU A 298 11.36 -10.56 3.30
C GLU A 298 11.73 -9.21 2.65
N GLY A 299 12.07 -8.23 3.49
CA GLY A 299 12.40 -6.88 3.03
C GLY A 299 11.21 -6.13 2.43
N GLY A 300 9.98 -6.50 2.79
CA GLY A 300 8.74 -5.80 2.44
C GLY A 300 8.73 -4.34 2.91
N GLY A 301 9.29 -4.09 4.09
CA GLY A 301 9.33 -2.78 4.75
C GLY A 301 8.03 -2.49 5.51
N GLU A 302 7.92 -1.30 6.08
CA GLU A 302 6.70 -0.82 6.74
C GLU A 302 5.46 -0.88 5.83
N LEU A 303 4.47 -1.69 6.19
CA LEU A 303 3.17 -1.77 5.53
C LEU A 303 2.17 -0.77 6.08
N ILE A 304 2.15 -0.63 7.41
CA ILE A 304 1.19 0.17 8.16
C ILE A 304 1.93 1.09 9.13
N GLY A 305 1.49 2.34 9.20
CA GLY A 305 1.77 3.25 10.31
C GLY A 305 0.45 3.61 10.99
N GLY A 306 0.42 3.52 12.33
CA GLY A 306 -0.79 3.71 13.13
C GLY A 306 -0.53 4.39 14.45
N SER A 307 -1.59 4.95 15.04
CA SER A 307 -1.53 5.48 16.42
C SER A 307 -2.90 5.68 17.04
N GLN A 308 -2.92 5.72 18.36
CA GLN A 308 -3.97 6.39 19.11
C GLN A 308 -3.80 7.90 19.01
N ARG A 309 -4.91 8.63 18.83
CA ARG A 309 -4.90 10.08 18.60
C ARG A 309 -5.00 10.84 19.91
N GLU A 310 -4.37 12.00 19.97
CA GLU A 310 -4.50 12.90 21.12
C GLU A 310 -5.94 13.40 21.20
N ASP A 311 -6.58 13.21 22.35
CA ASP A 311 -7.98 13.57 22.61
C ASP A 311 -8.09 14.75 23.59
N ASP A 312 -6.97 15.23 24.13
CA ASP A 312 -6.90 16.45 24.94
C ASP A 312 -6.61 17.69 24.08
N VAL A 313 -7.53 18.66 24.14
CA VAL A 313 -7.45 19.90 23.34
C VAL A 313 -6.24 20.77 23.69
N GLU A 314 -5.84 20.82 24.97
CA GLU A 314 -4.73 21.67 25.42
C GLU A 314 -3.40 21.09 24.95
N LEU A 315 -3.21 19.78 25.12
CA LEU A 315 -2.02 19.08 24.66
C LEU A 315 -1.88 19.12 23.13
N LEU A 316 -2.98 18.89 22.40
CA LEU A 316 -2.98 18.96 20.94
C LEU A 316 -2.62 20.37 20.45
N THR A 317 -3.24 21.41 21.02
CA THR A 317 -2.97 22.81 20.67
C THR A 317 -1.51 23.19 20.99
N ALA A 318 -0.98 22.74 22.13
CA ALA A 318 0.41 22.98 22.49
C ALA A 318 1.39 22.32 21.50
N ARG A 319 1.06 21.13 20.97
CA ARG A 319 1.87 20.45 19.96
C ARG A 319 1.83 21.14 18.60
N ILE A 320 0.66 21.55 18.12
CA ILE A 320 0.52 22.34 16.89
C ILE A 320 1.43 23.57 16.95
N LYS A 321 1.43 24.30 18.07
CA LYS A 321 2.32 25.45 18.31
C LYS A 321 3.80 25.07 18.31
N ALA A 322 4.16 23.98 18.99
CA ALA A 322 5.55 23.54 19.11
C ALA A 322 6.17 23.14 17.77
N GLU A 323 5.38 22.58 16.86
CA GLU A 323 5.79 22.22 15.49
C GLU A 323 5.78 23.42 14.52
N GLY A 324 5.43 24.62 14.98
CA GLY A 324 5.36 25.82 14.14
C GLY A 324 4.24 25.80 13.10
N LEU A 325 3.19 24.99 13.32
CA LEU A 325 2.03 24.90 12.45
C LEU A 325 1.07 26.08 12.70
N ASN A 326 0.42 26.54 11.64
CA ASN A 326 -0.55 27.63 11.74
C ASN A 326 -1.85 27.14 12.38
N GLU A 327 -2.13 27.56 13.61
CA GLU A 327 -3.31 27.15 14.37
C GLU A 327 -4.64 27.36 13.65
N ALA A 328 -4.75 28.41 12.83
CA ALA A 328 -5.98 28.71 12.09
C ALA A 328 -6.35 27.58 11.12
N ASP A 329 -5.35 26.92 10.53
CA ASP A 329 -5.55 25.85 9.54
C ASP A 329 -6.02 24.54 10.21
N TYR A 330 -5.77 24.40 11.51
CA TYR A 330 -6.16 23.24 12.32
C TYR A 330 -7.31 23.55 13.29
N ALA A 331 -7.93 24.73 13.21
CA ALA A 331 -8.99 25.12 14.14
C ALA A 331 -10.14 24.09 14.16
N TRP A 332 -10.58 23.65 12.98
CA TRP A 332 -11.60 22.60 12.83
C TRP A 332 -11.17 21.26 13.42
N TYR A 333 -9.87 20.94 13.34
CA TYR A 333 -9.32 19.70 13.89
C TYR A 333 -9.27 19.75 15.42
N THR A 334 -8.96 20.90 16.00
CA THR A 334 -9.07 21.09 17.46
C THR A 334 -10.51 21.08 17.96
N ASP A 335 -11.49 21.46 17.12
CA ASP A 335 -12.91 21.40 17.48
C ASP A 335 -13.39 19.96 17.72
N LEU A 336 -12.77 18.97 17.07
CA LEU A 336 -13.01 17.55 17.34
C LEU A 336 -12.72 17.16 18.80
N ARG A 337 -11.87 17.95 19.50
CA ARG A 337 -11.53 17.74 20.91
C ARG A 337 -12.36 18.62 21.86
N LYS A 338 -13.13 19.57 21.33
CA LYS A 338 -14.01 20.46 22.11
C LYS A 338 -15.45 19.95 22.16
N TYR A 339 -15.93 19.34 21.08
CA TYR A 339 -17.33 18.98 20.92
C TYR A 339 -17.54 17.46 21.00
N GLY A 340 -17.38 16.91 22.21
CA GLY A 340 -17.65 15.49 22.48
C GLY A 340 -16.50 14.56 22.07
N SER A 341 -15.27 14.89 22.49
CA SER A 341 -14.11 14.05 22.22
C SER A 341 -14.23 12.65 22.84
N VAL A 342 -13.67 11.66 22.15
CA VAL A 342 -13.61 10.26 22.57
C VAL A 342 -12.21 9.73 22.28
N PRO A 343 -11.70 8.73 23.03
CA PRO A 343 -10.49 8.03 22.62
C PRO A 343 -10.73 7.36 21.27
N HIS A 344 -9.77 7.49 20.37
CA HIS A 344 -9.84 6.90 19.04
C HIS A 344 -8.44 6.61 18.51
N SER A 345 -8.37 5.65 17.61
CA SER A 345 -7.14 5.22 16.96
C SER A 345 -7.41 4.97 15.48
N GLY A 346 -6.34 5.02 14.72
CA GLY A 346 -6.37 4.66 13.31
C GLY A 346 -5.01 4.30 12.78
N PHE A 347 -4.98 3.99 11.48
CA PHE A 347 -3.79 3.55 10.77
C PHE A 347 -3.96 3.70 9.26
N GLY A 348 -2.83 3.84 8.56
CA GLY A 348 -2.79 3.86 7.10
C GLY A 348 -2.00 2.68 6.55
N ILE A 349 -2.55 1.94 5.59
CA ILE A 349 -1.83 0.88 4.84
C ILE A 349 -1.47 1.34 3.44
N GLY A 350 -0.19 1.24 3.08
CA GLY A 350 0.29 1.52 1.73
C GLY A 350 0.00 0.36 0.77
N LEU A 351 -0.95 0.55 -0.16
CA LEU A 351 -1.39 -0.53 -1.07
C LEU A 351 -0.24 -1.10 -1.88
N GLU A 352 0.57 -0.24 -2.52
CA GLU A 352 1.66 -0.73 -3.36
C GLU A 352 2.75 -1.46 -2.55
N ARG A 353 2.96 -1.13 -1.26
CA ARG A 353 3.87 -1.87 -0.38
C ARG A 353 3.29 -3.25 -0.02
N ALA A 354 1.99 -3.32 0.27
CA ALA A 354 1.29 -4.59 0.50
C ALA A 354 1.34 -5.50 -0.75
N VAL A 355 1.06 -4.95 -1.94
CA VAL A 355 1.18 -5.68 -3.21
C VAL A 355 2.60 -6.22 -3.39
N ARG A 356 3.60 -5.38 -3.17
CA ARG A 356 5.01 -5.76 -3.30
C ARG A 356 5.36 -6.95 -2.40
N TRP A 357 4.95 -6.90 -1.13
CA TRP A 357 5.21 -7.98 -0.18
C TRP A 357 4.46 -9.27 -0.53
N ILE A 358 3.16 -9.20 -0.85
CA ILE A 358 2.36 -10.37 -1.22
C ILE A 358 2.91 -11.03 -2.49
N THR A 359 3.26 -10.23 -3.51
CA THR A 359 3.76 -10.74 -4.80
C THR A 359 5.24 -11.12 -4.79
N GLY A 360 6.03 -10.64 -3.82
CA GLY A 360 7.48 -10.83 -3.78
C GLY A 360 8.24 -10.04 -4.86
N VAL A 361 7.59 -9.04 -5.49
CA VAL A 361 8.22 -8.21 -6.54
C VAL A 361 9.27 -7.29 -5.92
N GLU A 362 10.39 -7.08 -6.62
CA GLU A 362 11.51 -6.34 -6.06
C GLU A 362 11.24 -4.84 -5.92
N HIS A 363 10.57 -4.21 -6.90
CA HIS A 363 10.40 -2.76 -6.95
C HIS A 363 8.93 -2.34 -6.98
N ILE A 364 8.58 -1.40 -6.09
CA ILE A 364 7.22 -0.87 -5.92
C ILE A 364 6.60 -0.28 -7.21
N ARG A 365 7.42 0.17 -8.18
CA ARG A 365 6.94 0.78 -9.42
C ARG A 365 6.15 -0.17 -10.31
N GLU A 366 6.32 -1.48 -10.13
CA GLU A 366 5.56 -2.50 -10.85
C GLU A 366 4.19 -2.78 -10.20
N CYS A 367 4.03 -2.40 -8.93
CA CYS A 367 2.86 -2.69 -8.10
C CYS A 367 1.68 -1.73 -8.37
N ILE A 368 1.86 -0.75 -9.26
CA ILE A 368 0.84 0.20 -9.71
C ILE A 368 0.81 0.24 -11.25
N PRO A 369 -0.36 0.44 -11.90
CA PRO A 369 -0.43 0.43 -13.37
C PRO A 369 0.50 1.45 -14.04
N PHE A 370 0.52 2.69 -13.54
CA PHE A 370 1.33 3.77 -14.10
C PHE A 370 2.06 4.52 -12.99
N PRO A 371 3.28 4.11 -12.63
CA PRO A 371 3.98 4.69 -11.48
C PRO A 371 4.33 6.15 -11.70
N ARG A 372 4.25 6.94 -10.62
CA ARG A 372 4.86 8.27 -10.54
C ARG A 372 6.08 8.21 -9.64
N THR A 373 7.20 8.67 -10.17
CA THR A 373 8.45 8.83 -9.42
C THR A 373 9.06 10.17 -9.78
N ILE A 374 10.09 10.59 -9.05
CA ILE A 374 10.77 11.86 -9.33
C ILE A 374 11.41 11.93 -10.73
N SER A 375 11.57 10.78 -11.41
CA SER A 375 12.09 10.69 -12.78
C SER A 375 11.06 10.23 -13.81
N ARG A 376 9.79 10.00 -13.42
CA ARG A 376 8.76 9.47 -14.33
C ARG A 376 7.38 10.08 -14.07
N LEU A 377 6.90 10.78 -15.09
CA LEU A 377 5.54 11.34 -15.15
C LEU A 377 4.72 10.77 -16.32
N LYS A 378 5.37 10.23 -17.35
CA LYS A 378 4.73 9.77 -18.60
C LYS A 378 4.57 8.24 -18.62
N PRO A 379 3.50 7.71 -19.26
CA PRO A 379 3.30 6.27 -19.52
C PRO A 379 4.31 5.63 -20.47
#